data_AF-A0A8K0I000-F1
#
_entry.id   AF-A0A8K0I000-F1
#
_cell.length_a   1.000
_cell.length_b   1.000
_cell.length_c   1.000
_cell.angle_alpha   90.00
_cell.angle_beta   90.00
_cell.angle_gamma   90.00
#
_symmetry.space_group_name_H-M   'P 1'
#
loop_
_entity.id
_entity.type
_entity.pdbx_description
1 polymer ?
#
loop_
_entity_poly.entity_id
_entity_poly.type
_entity_poly.pdbx_seq_one_letter_code
_entity_poly.pdbx_strand_id
1 'polypeptide(L)' 'MSARNIDRVPPVEDVVVYSHGCATYDLPVHVARNIKGALAHPQELLHHIGLYMAKGRGAKVVHRVSLGSSEDA' A
#
# COMPACT_ATOMS: atom_id res chain seq x y z
N MET A 1 1.64 6.40 4.23
CA MET A 1 1.28 6.46 5.67
C MET A 1 2.30 7.22 6.52
N SER A 2 3.61 6.97 6.35
CA SER A 2 4.65 7.62 7.18
C SER A 2 4.65 9.15 7.10
N ALA A 3 4.47 9.71 5.90
CA ALA A 3 4.44 11.17 5.73
C ALA A 3 3.35 11.85 6.57
N ARG A 4 2.15 11.27 6.65
CA ARG A 4 1.07 11.72 7.54
C ARG A 4 1.45 11.51 9.01
N ASN A 5 1.97 10.34 9.36
CA ASN A 5 2.24 9.98 10.75
C ASN A 5 3.43 10.72 11.38
N ILE A 6 4.29 11.36 10.58
CA ILE A 6 5.45 12.13 11.05
C ILE A 6 5.37 13.61 10.63
N ASP A 7 4.15 14.08 10.34
CA ASP A 7 3.80 15.48 10.05
C ASP A 7 4.62 16.11 8.89
N ARG A 8 4.90 15.32 7.85
CA ARG A 8 5.61 15.78 6.62
C ARG A 8 4.68 16.24 5.51
N VAL A 9 3.39 16.17 5.74
CA VAL A 9 2.33 16.73 4.88
C VAL A 9 1.38 17.52 5.77
N PRO A 10 0.66 18.52 5.23
CA PRO A 10 -0.41 19.18 5.95
C PRO A 10 -1.40 18.16 6.54
N PRO A 11 -2.13 18.51 7.61
CA PRO A 11 -3.11 17.61 8.21
C PRO A 11 -4.03 17.00 7.14
N VAL A 12 -4.00 15.67 7.04
CA VAL A 12 -4.82 14.90 6.10
C VAL A 12 -5.93 14.23 6.88
N GLU A 13 -7.18 14.57 6.58
CA GLU A 13 -8.35 13.93 7.19
C GLU A 13 -8.42 12.45 6.82
N ASP A 14 -8.32 12.14 5.52
CA ASP A 14 -8.46 10.79 5.00
C ASP A 14 -7.27 10.34 4.15
N VAL A 15 -6.81 9.12 4.39
CA VAL A 15 -5.91 8.42 3.47
C VAL A 15 -6.67 7.29 2.81
N VAL A 16 -6.88 7.40 1.50
CA VAL A 16 -7.53 6.37 0.68
C VAL A 16 -6.46 5.60 -0.09
N VAL A 17 -6.45 4.28 0.06
CA VAL A 17 -5.53 3.37 -0.63
C VAL A 17 -6.32 2.60 -1.67
N TYR A 18 -6.03 2.82 -2.95
CA TYR A 18 -6.56 2.02 -4.04
C TYR A 18 -5.80 0.70 -4.13
N SER A 19 -6.47 -0.42 -3.82
CA SER A 19 -5.83 -1.73 -3.69
C SER A 19 -5.16 -2.18 -4.99
N HIS A 20 -5.84 -2.03 -6.13
CA HIS A 20 -5.29 -2.40 -7.44
C HIS A 20 -4.23 -1.42 -7.96
N GLY A 21 -4.11 -0.23 -7.34
CA GLY A 21 -3.03 0.71 -7.62
C GLY A 21 -1.76 0.42 -6.81
N CYS A 22 -1.81 -0.52 -5.87
CA CYS A 22 -0.67 -0.94 -5.07
C CYS A 22 -0.08 -2.23 -5.65
N ALA A 23 1.24 -2.31 -5.73
CA ALA A 23 1.94 -3.51 -6.17
C ALA A 23 3.13 -3.79 -5.26
N THR A 24 3.51 -5.05 -5.21
CA THR A 24 4.77 -5.52 -4.63
C THR A 24 5.30 -6.65 -5.53
N TYR A 25 6.38 -7.32 -5.15
CA TYR A 25 7.09 -8.28 -6.00
C TYR A 25 7.24 -9.64 -5.32
N ASP A 26 7.53 -10.68 -6.11
CA ASP A 26 7.97 -11.97 -5.58
C ASP A 26 9.48 -11.96 -5.31
N LEU A 27 9.88 -12.36 -4.11
CA LEU A 27 11.27 -12.72 -3.81
C LEU A 27 11.32 -14.19 -3.37
N PRO A 28 11.65 -15.11 -4.29
CA PRO A 28 11.73 -16.54 -3.98
C PRO A 28 12.79 -16.83 -2.90
N VAL A 29 12.55 -17.88 -2.10
CA VAL A 29 13.44 -18.30 -1.01
C VAL A 29 14.89 -18.50 -1.48
N HIS A 30 15.08 -19.13 -2.64
CA HIS A 30 16.43 -19.40 -3.16
C HIS A 30 17.18 -18.12 -3.54
N VAL A 31 16.47 -17.05 -3.97
CA VAL A 31 17.07 -15.74 -4.23
C VAL A 31 17.35 -15.02 -2.92
N ALA A 32 16.37 -14.98 -2.01
CA ALA A 32 16.50 -14.32 -0.72
C ALA A 32 17.70 -14.83 0.11
N ARG A 33 17.97 -16.14 0.08
CA ARG A 33 19.13 -16.76 0.77
C ARG A 33 20.48 -16.21 0.32
N ASN A 34 20.57 -15.70 -0.91
CA ASN A 34 21.81 -15.15 -1.46
C ASN A 34 21.94 -13.64 -1.20
N ILE A 35 20.96 -13.01 -0.55
CA ILE A 35 20.96 -11.59 -0.23
C ILE A 35 21.00 -11.44 1.30
N LYS A 36 22.10 -10.89 1.83
CA LYS A 36 22.28 -10.72 3.28
C LYS A 36 21.13 -9.90 3.88
N GLY A 37 20.40 -10.51 4.80
CA GLY A 37 19.29 -9.88 5.53
C GLY A 37 17.95 -9.86 4.77
N ALA A 38 17.87 -10.42 3.57
CA ALA A 38 16.60 -10.57 2.87
C ALA A 38 15.77 -11.72 3.46
N LEU A 39 14.45 -11.57 3.39
CA LEU A 39 13.48 -12.62 3.66
C LEU A 39 12.74 -12.95 2.36
N ALA A 40 12.23 -14.17 2.24
CA ALA A 40 11.35 -14.51 1.14
C ALA A 40 10.14 -13.58 1.14
N HIS A 41 9.75 -13.11 -0.04
CA HIS A 41 8.67 -12.15 -0.20
C HIS A 41 7.61 -12.73 -1.16
N PRO A 42 6.70 -13.61 -0.70
CA PRO A 42 5.59 -14.07 -1.55
C PRO A 42 4.65 -12.91 -1.84
N GLN A 43 4.55 -12.51 -3.11
CA GLN A 43 3.89 -11.27 -3.54
C GLN A 43 2.46 -11.18 -3.05
N GLU A 44 1.64 -12.20 -3.29
CA GLU A 44 0.21 -12.19 -2.96
C GLU A 44 -0.01 -11.99 -1.45
N LEU A 45 0.64 -12.84 -0.64
CA LEU A 45 0.53 -12.80 0.81
C LEU A 45 0.99 -11.46 1.37
N LEU A 46 2.15 -10.96 0.92
CA LEU A 46 2.70 -9.72 1.46
C LEU A 46 2.03 -8.47 0.91
N HIS A 47 1.44 -8.53 -0.28
CA HIS A 47 0.53 -7.49 -0.76
C HIS A 47 -0.70 -7.39 0.15
N HIS A 48 -1.32 -8.52 0.49
CA HIS A 48 -2.44 -8.57 1.42
C HIS A 48 -2.06 -8.02 2.80
N ILE A 49 -0.92 -8.46 3.37
CA ILE A 49 -0.42 -7.95 4.65
C ILE A 49 -0.17 -6.45 4.58
N GLY A 50 0.42 -5.94 3.49
CA GLY A 50 0.67 -4.52 3.29
C GLY A 50 -0.62 -3.68 3.33
N LEU A 51 -1.66 -4.13 2.62
CA LEU A 51 -2.98 -3.48 2.64
C LEU A 51 -3.64 -3.57 4.03
N TYR A 52 -3.51 -4.72 4.71
CA TYR A 52 -4.02 -4.91 6.08
C TYR A 52 -3.35 -3.95 7.06
N MET A 53 -2.02 -3.80 6.97
CA MET A 53 -1.25 -2.87 7.79
C MET A 53 -1.60 -1.41 7.51
N ALA A 54 -1.85 -1.06 6.23
CA ALA A 54 -2.33 0.27 5.87
C ALA A 54 -3.69 0.57 6.51
N LYS A 55 -4.64 -0.37 6.43
CA LYS A 55 -5.94 -0.26 7.09
C LYS A 55 -5.82 -0.14 8.60
N GLY A 56 -4.96 -0.95 9.24
CA GLY A 56 -4.68 -0.86 10.68
C GLY A 56 -4.09 0.47 11.13
N ARG A 57 -3.46 1.22 10.22
CA ARG A 57 -2.96 2.59 10.45
C ARG A 57 -4.00 3.67 10.09
N GLY A 58 -5.27 3.30 9.88
CA GLY A 58 -6.35 4.25 9.59
C GLY A 58 -6.44 4.68 8.12
N ALA A 59 -5.97 3.86 7.18
CA ALA A 59 -6.28 4.06 5.77
C ALA A 59 -7.63 3.42 5.39
N LYS A 60 -8.37 4.06 4.49
CA LYS A 60 -9.54 3.48 3.82
C LYS A 60 -9.05 2.73 2.58
N VAL A 61 -9.13 1.40 2.59
CA VAL A 61 -8.75 0.58 1.43
C VAL A 61 -9.95 0.40 0.51
N VAL A 62 -9.82 0.80 -0.76
CA VAL A 62 -10.88 0.73 -1.77
C VAL A 62 -10.44 -0.11 -2.97
N HIS A 63 -11.38 -0.82 -3.58
CA HIS A 63 -11.14 -1.64 -4.78
C HIS A 63 -11.60 -0.97 -6.08
N ARG A 64 -12.20 0.22 -5.99
CA ARG A 64 -12.70 0.98 -7.14
C ARG A 64 -12.51 2.46 -6.88
N VAL A 65 -12.11 3.19 -7.93
CA VAL A 65 -12.07 4.65 -7.98
C VAL A 65 -12.86 5.06 -9.21
N SER A 66 -13.78 6.01 -9.04
CA SER A 66 -14.53 6.64 -10.13
C SER A 66 -14.12 8.11 -10.22
N LEU A 67 -13.75 8.56 -11.41
CA LEU A 67 -13.61 9.98 -11.69
C LEU A 67 -15.00 10.48 -12.08
N GLY A 68 -15.51 11.52 -11.40
CA GLY A 68 -16.72 12.20 -11.85
C GLY A 68 -16.51 12.77 -13.25
N SER A 69 -17.54 12.81 -14.09
CA SER A 69 -17.50 13.59 -15.33
C SER A 69 -17.32 15.06 -14.98
N SER A 70 -16.47 15.76 -15.73
CA SER A 70 -16.24 17.20 -15.59
C SER A 70 -17.41 18.01 -16.16
N GLU A 71 -18.60 17.87 -15.58
CA GLU A 71 -19.80 18.64 -15.98
C GLU A 71 -20.44 19.40 -14.81
N ASP A 72 -19.77 19.49 -13.66
CA ASP A 72 -20.19 20.32 -12.53
C ASP A 72 -19.10 21.36 -12.18
N ALA A 73 -18.74 22.20 -13.15
CA ALA A 73 -17.92 23.40 -12.96
C ALA A 73 -18.54 24.60 -13.68
#